data_AF-A0A1A7C5U2-F1
#
_entry.id   AF-A0A1A7C5U2-F1
#
_cell.length_a   1.000
_cell.length_b   1.000
_cell.length_c   1.000
_cell.angle_alpha   90.00
_cell.angle_beta   90.00
_cell.angle_gamma   90.00
#
_symmetry.space_group_name_H-M   'P 1'
#
loop_
_entity.id
_entity.type
_entity.pdbx_description
1 polymer ?
#
loop_
_entity_poly.entity_id
_entity_poly.type
_entity_poly.pdbx_seq_one_letter_code
_entity_poly.pdbx_strand_id
1 'polypeptide(L)'
;MFTNSISPALQAHLDVQLTFVTELSRKMFDTAMRVNELNMRLAQDMLEEMASTNHRILAARGGSEAMSAAAGQVQPRADKLRHYQQQLSHLMADANVEMNRTAEAHLPEASRTAIAFADELVRKTAEETEKATQRQRDMMDKMHAGAHSDGASRQEHAQAH
;
A
#
# COMPACT_ATOMS: atom_id res chain seq x y z
N MET A 1 -11.33 32.52 3.45
CA MET A 1 -10.97 31.48 2.47
C MET A 1 -10.05 30.50 3.16
N PHE A 2 -10.51 29.28 3.41
CA PHE A 2 -9.64 28.21 3.91
C PHE A 2 -8.79 27.72 2.74
N THR A 3 -7.64 28.37 2.50
CA THR A 3 -6.60 27.75 1.68
C THR A 3 -5.98 26.67 2.55
N ASN A 4 -6.67 25.52 2.63
CA ASN A 4 -6.16 24.33 3.29
C ASN A 4 -5.13 23.73 2.34
N SER A 5 -3.95 24.36 2.25
CA SER A 5 -2.78 23.75 1.64
C SER A 5 -2.56 22.44 2.40
N ILE A 6 -2.80 21.32 1.72
CA ILE A 6 -2.52 19.98 2.25
C ILE A 6 -1.11 20.05 2.84
N SER A 7 -1.00 19.71 4.12
CA SER A 7 0.29 19.76 4.82
C SER A 7 1.26 18.80 4.09
N PRO A 8 2.53 19.19 3.86
CA PRO A 8 3.49 18.30 3.21
C PRO A 8 3.63 16.94 3.90
N ALA A 9 3.46 16.89 5.23
CA ALA A 9 3.48 15.64 5.98
C ALA A 9 2.24 14.75 5.73
N LEU A 10 1.06 15.34 5.58
CA LEU A 10 -0.15 14.61 5.19
C LEU A 10 -0.03 14.04 3.78
N GLN A 11 0.53 14.82 2.85
CA GLN A 11 0.78 14.36 1.49
C GLN A 11 1.75 13.18 1.48
N ALA A 12 2.87 13.29 2.20
CA ALA A 12 3.85 12.20 2.32
C ALA A 12 3.24 10.93 2.92
N HIS A 13 2.36 11.05 3.92
CA HIS A 13 1.70 9.90 4.52
C HIS A 13 0.73 9.21 3.54
N LEU A 14 -0.06 9.99 2.79
CA LEU A 14 -0.97 9.45 1.78
C LEU A 14 -0.22 8.78 0.63
N ASP A 15 0.88 9.39 0.18
CA ASP A 15 1.73 8.83 -0.86
C ASP A 15 2.29 7.46 -0.42
N VAL A 16 2.84 7.36 0.80
CA VAL A 16 3.34 6.10 1.34
C VAL A 16 2.23 5.04 1.42
N GLN A 17 1.02 5.40 1.89
CA GLN A 17 -0.10 4.44 1.91
C GLN A 17 -0.52 3.97 0.52
N LEU A 18 -0.60 4.90 -0.45
CA LEU A 18 -0.97 4.58 -1.83
C LEU A 18 0.08 3.69 -2.50
N THR A 19 1.36 3.99 -2.30
CA THR A 19 2.47 3.16 -2.81
C THR A 19 2.42 1.76 -2.19
N PHE A 20 2.28 1.66 -0.86
CA PHE A 20 2.18 0.37 -0.17
C PHE A 20 1.03 -0.50 -0.71
N VAL A 21 -0.18 0.05 -0.80
CA VAL A 21 -1.36 -0.69 -1.30
C VAL A 21 -1.20 -1.06 -2.78
N THR A 22 -0.65 -0.16 -3.60
CA THR A 22 -0.43 -0.42 -5.02
C THR A 22 0.59 -1.54 -5.24
N GLU A 23 1.70 -1.53 -4.51
CA GLU A 23 2.72 -2.57 -4.60
C GLU A 23 2.20 -3.91 -4.10
N LEU A 24 1.48 -3.93 -2.98
CA LEU A 24 0.88 -5.14 -2.45
C LEU A 24 -0.14 -5.73 -3.43
N SER A 25 -1.01 -4.88 -4.00
CA SER A 25 -1.99 -5.26 -5.02
C SER A 25 -1.30 -5.88 -6.24
N ARG A 26 -0.25 -5.22 -6.75
CA ARG A 26 0.54 -5.73 -7.88
C ARG A 26 1.14 -7.11 -7.59
N LYS A 27 1.74 -7.31 -6.40
CA LYS A 27 2.29 -8.61 -5.99
C LYS A 27 1.23 -9.71 -5.89
N MET A 28 0.03 -9.37 -5.40
CA MET A 28 -1.09 -10.31 -5.38
C MET A 28 -1.54 -10.69 -6.80
N PHE A 29 -1.66 -9.72 -7.71
CA PHE A 29 -1.98 -9.99 -9.12
C PHE A 29 -0.92 -10.84 -9.81
N ASP A 30 0.36 -10.52 -9.62
CA ASP A 30 1.48 -11.28 -10.18
C ASP A 30 1.49 -12.73 -9.66
N THR A 31 1.20 -12.93 -8.37
CA THR A 31 1.05 -14.27 -7.79
C THR A 31 -0.10 -15.04 -8.42
N ALA A 32 -1.26 -14.41 -8.57
CA ALA A 32 -2.43 -15.04 -9.21
C ALA A 32 -2.15 -15.43 -10.67
N MET A 33 -1.46 -14.56 -11.42
CA MET A 33 -1.02 -14.85 -12.78
C MET A 33 -0.07 -16.05 -12.84
N ARG A 34 0.91 -16.13 -11.92
CA ARG A 34 1.85 -17.26 -11.84
C ARG A 34 1.16 -18.58 -11.49
N VAL A 35 0.17 -18.58 -10.59
CA VAL A 35 -0.65 -19.77 -10.30
C VAL A 35 -1.41 -20.22 -11.54
N ASN A 36 -2.04 -19.29 -12.25
CA ASN A 36 -2.75 -19.61 -13.48
C ASN A 36 -1.81 -20.18 -14.56
N GLU A 37 -0.63 -19.59 -14.72
CA GLU A 37 0.40 -20.09 -15.63
C GLU A 37 0.87 -21.51 -15.23
N LEU A 38 0.99 -21.80 -13.94
CA LEU A 38 1.31 -23.14 -13.43
C LEU A 38 0.22 -24.16 -13.80
N ASN A 39 -1.06 -23.79 -13.63
CA ASN A 39 -2.20 -24.63 -13.99
C ASN A 39 -2.26 -24.89 -15.50
N MET A 40 -2.03 -23.87 -16.31
CA MET A 40 -2.01 -23.99 -17.77
C MET A 40 -0.86 -24.90 -18.23
N ARG A 41 0.33 -24.77 -17.65
CA ARG A 41 1.47 -25.66 -17.94
C ARG A 41 1.16 -27.11 -17.60
N LEU A 42 0.59 -27.39 -16.42
CA LEU A 42 0.17 -28.74 -16.06
C LEU A 42 -0.87 -29.30 -17.06
N ALA A 43 -1.84 -28.48 -17.48
CA ALA A 43 -2.83 -28.90 -18.46
C ALA A 43 -2.20 -29.21 -19.83
N GLN A 44 -1.28 -28.38 -20.31
CA GLN A 44 -0.52 -28.61 -21.55
C GLN A 44 0.28 -29.91 -21.45
N ASP A 45 1.04 -30.09 -20.36
CA ASP A 45 1.83 -31.29 -20.11
C ASP A 45 0.98 -32.57 -20.11
N MET A 46 -0.24 -32.50 -19.55
CA MET A 46 -1.17 -33.63 -19.53
C MET A 46 -1.77 -33.91 -20.93
N LEU A 47 -2.09 -32.86 -21.69
CA LEU A 47 -2.61 -33.00 -23.06
C LEU A 47 -1.56 -33.58 -24.01
N GLU A 48 -0.33 -33.08 -23.97
CA GLU A 48 0.79 -33.60 -24.75
C GLU A 48 1.08 -35.07 -24.42
N GLU A 49 1.05 -35.40 -23.13
CA GLU A 49 1.27 -36.77 -22.69
C GLU A 49 0.12 -37.69 -23.10
N MET A 50 -1.13 -37.23 -23.06
CA MET A 50 -2.28 -38.00 -23.53
C MET A 50 -2.20 -38.24 -25.05
N ALA A 51 -1.83 -37.22 -25.83
CA ALA A 51 -1.61 -37.36 -27.27
C ALA A 51 -0.47 -38.35 -27.57
N SER A 52 0.65 -38.26 -26.85
CA SER A 52 1.79 -39.18 -26.98
C SER A 52 1.42 -40.62 -26.59
N THR A 53 0.64 -40.80 -25.51
CA THR A 53 0.14 -42.11 -25.06
C THR A 53 -0.77 -42.72 -26.12
N ASN A 54 -1.73 -41.94 -26.63
CA ASN A 54 -2.65 -42.39 -27.67
C ASN A 54 -1.90 -42.81 -28.93
N HIS A 55 -0.89 -42.04 -29.35
CA HIS A 55 -0.08 -42.44 -30.49
C HIS A 55 0.64 -43.78 -30.22
N ARG A 56 1.23 -43.98 -29.04
CA ARG A 56 1.90 -45.25 -28.68
C ARG A 56 0.92 -46.42 -28.65
N ILE A 57 -0.28 -46.22 -28.12
CA ILE A 57 -1.34 -47.24 -28.11
C ILE A 57 -1.81 -47.57 -29.53
N LEU A 58 -2.03 -46.56 -30.38
CA LEU A 58 -2.45 -46.75 -31.77
C LEU A 58 -1.36 -47.40 -32.64
N ALA A 59 -0.08 -47.17 -32.33
CA ALA A 59 1.05 -47.79 -33.00
C ALA A 59 1.41 -49.18 -32.45
N ALA A 60 0.81 -49.60 -31.34
CA ALA A 60 1.09 -50.88 -30.70
C ALA A 60 0.58 -52.04 -31.57
N ARG A 61 1.37 -53.11 -31.66
CA ARG A 61 1.08 -54.29 -32.47
C ARG A 61 0.14 -55.29 -31.78
N GLY A 62 -0.23 -55.04 -30.53
CA GLY A 62 -1.16 -55.87 -29.76
C GLY A 62 -1.46 -55.34 -28.35
N GLY A 63 -2.42 -55.97 -27.67
CA GLY A 63 -2.94 -55.51 -26.38
C GLY A 63 -1.90 -55.44 -25.26
N SER A 64 -0.91 -56.34 -25.23
CA SER A 64 0.17 -56.32 -24.24
C SER A 64 1.09 -55.09 -24.40
N GLU A 65 1.41 -54.71 -25.63
CA GLU A 65 2.24 -53.53 -25.92
C GLU A 65 1.47 -52.22 -25.61
N ALA A 66 0.16 -52.19 -25.90
CA ALA A 66 -0.71 -51.10 -25.50
C ALA A 66 -0.84 -50.95 -23.96
N MET A 67 -0.97 -52.06 -23.23
CA MET A 67 -1.00 -52.06 -21.77
C MET A 67 0.33 -51.58 -21.17
N SER A 68 1.46 -51.99 -21.74
CA SER A 68 2.78 -51.53 -21.32
C SER A 68 2.95 -50.02 -21.57
N ALA A 69 2.46 -49.52 -22.71
CA ALA A 69 2.45 -48.10 -23.02
C ALA A 69 1.58 -47.28 -22.05
N ALA A 70 0.45 -47.82 -21.59
CA ALA A 70 -0.41 -47.20 -20.59
C ALA A 70 0.21 -47.22 -19.19
N ALA A 71 0.76 -48.36 -18.77
CA ALA A 71 1.41 -48.52 -17.46
C ALA A 71 2.63 -47.60 -17.30
N GLY A 72 3.39 -47.38 -18.37
CA GLY A 72 4.54 -46.48 -18.39
C GLY A 72 4.23 -45.01 -18.10
N GLN A 73 2.95 -44.58 -18.15
CA GLN A 73 2.53 -43.21 -17.87
C GLN A 73 2.13 -42.96 -16.42
N VAL A 74 1.98 -44.00 -15.59
CA VAL A 74 1.56 -43.84 -14.19
C VAL A 74 2.61 -43.06 -13.39
N GLN A 75 3.88 -43.43 -13.53
CA GLN A 75 4.98 -42.79 -12.81
C GLN A 75 5.23 -41.33 -13.26
N PRO A 76 5.34 -41.02 -14.57
CA PRO A 76 5.47 -39.64 -15.05
C PRO A 76 4.35 -38.71 -14.57
N ARG A 77 3.09 -39.17 -14.57
CA ARG A 77 1.96 -38.37 -14.08
C ARG A 77 2.05 -38.08 -12.59
N ALA A 78 2.45 -39.09 -11.80
CA ALA A 78 2.64 -38.92 -10.37
C ALA A 78 3.76 -37.92 -10.06
N ASP A 79 4.88 -37.99 -10.80
CA ASP A 79 6.00 -37.07 -10.63
C ASP A 79 5.66 -35.64 -11.06
N LYS A 80 4.92 -35.46 -12.16
CA LYS A 80 4.40 -34.14 -12.58
C LYS A 80 3.47 -33.53 -11.54
N LEU A 81 2.55 -34.32 -10.97
CA LEU A 81 1.66 -33.85 -9.92
C LEU A 81 2.44 -33.43 -8.67
N ARG A 82 3.43 -34.22 -8.25
CA ARG A 82 4.31 -33.87 -7.13
C ARG A 82 5.08 -32.58 -7.42
N HIS A 83 5.59 -32.42 -8.63
CA HIS A 83 6.32 -31.22 -9.04
C HIS A 83 5.40 -29.98 -9.02
N TYR A 84 4.19 -30.09 -9.56
CA TYR A 84 3.17 -29.04 -9.49
C TYR A 84 2.89 -28.63 -8.03
N GLN A 85 2.72 -29.60 -7.13
CA GLN A 85 2.50 -29.31 -5.70
C GLN A 85 3.69 -28.58 -5.07
N GLN A 86 4.92 -29.00 -5.39
CA GLN A 86 6.14 -28.35 -4.91
C GLN A 86 6.24 -26.91 -5.44
N GLN A 87 6.01 -26.70 -6.74
CA GLN A 87 6.06 -25.39 -7.36
C GLN A 87 4.98 -24.45 -6.81
N LEU A 88 3.76 -24.96 -6.61
CA LEU A 88 2.68 -24.21 -6.00
C LEU A 88 3.03 -23.81 -4.56
N SER A 89 3.55 -24.75 -3.76
CA SER A 89 3.99 -24.46 -2.39
C SER A 89 5.11 -23.42 -2.36
N HIS A 90 6.08 -23.53 -3.26
CA HIS A 90 7.19 -22.58 -3.35
C HIS A 90 6.70 -21.20 -3.75
N LEU A 91 5.84 -21.11 -4.75
CA LEU A 91 5.23 -19.85 -5.19
C LEU A 91 4.45 -19.16 -4.06
N MET A 92 3.69 -19.92 -3.27
CA MET A 92 2.98 -19.37 -2.12
C MET A 92 3.93 -18.88 -1.02
N ALA A 93 5.02 -19.61 -0.77
CA ALA A 93 6.04 -19.20 0.19
C ALA A 93 6.75 -17.91 -0.28
N ASP A 94 7.11 -17.82 -1.55
CA ASP A 94 7.74 -16.64 -2.14
C ASP A 94 6.81 -15.43 -2.08
N ALA A 95 5.53 -15.60 -2.39
CA ALA A 95 4.52 -14.54 -2.26
C ALA A 95 4.44 -14.01 -0.82
N ASN A 96 4.41 -14.90 0.18
CA ASN A 96 4.43 -14.49 1.59
C ASN A 96 5.69 -13.69 1.95
N VAL A 97 6.86 -14.14 1.49
CA VAL A 97 8.13 -13.43 1.70
C VAL A 97 8.12 -12.07 1.02
N GLU A 98 7.65 -11.98 -0.22
CA GLU A 98 7.57 -10.74 -0.97
C GLU A 98 6.60 -9.74 -0.33
N MET A 99 5.46 -10.20 0.17
CA MET A 99 4.49 -9.35 0.88
C MET A 99 5.07 -8.83 2.20
N ASN A 100 5.70 -9.68 3.00
CA ASN A 100 6.38 -9.27 4.23
C ASN A 100 7.49 -8.25 3.96
N ARG A 101 8.29 -8.44 2.90
CA ARG A 101 9.32 -7.47 2.50
C ARG A 101 8.73 -6.11 2.10
N THR A 102 7.59 -6.07 1.40
CA THR A 102 6.90 -4.80 1.11
C THR A 102 6.41 -4.15 2.40
N ALA A 103 5.84 -4.93 3.33
CA ALA A 103 5.45 -4.40 4.63
C ALA A 103 6.67 -3.83 5.39
N GLU A 104 7.78 -4.56 5.48
CA GLU A 104 9.02 -4.12 6.12
C GLU A 104 9.61 -2.86 5.50
N ALA A 105 9.51 -2.69 4.17
CA ALA A 105 10.00 -1.51 3.47
C ALA A 105 9.17 -0.25 3.78
N HIS A 106 7.83 -0.38 3.83
CA HIS A 106 6.93 0.77 3.96
C HIS A 106 6.56 1.11 5.41
N LEU A 107 6.61 0.16 6.35
CA LEU A 107 6.23 0.41 7.76
C LEU A 107 7.08 1.51 8.44
N PRO A 108 8.43 1.50 8.32
CA PRO A 108 9.27 2.54 8.92
C PRO A 108 9.00 3.93 8.34
N GLU A 109 8.80 4.03 7.04
CA GLU A 109 8.48 5.28 6.35
C GLU A 109 7.08 5.79 6.70
N ALA A 110 6.10 4.89 6.80
CA ALA A 110 4.75 5.20 7.27
C ALA A 110 4.73 5.73 8.71
N SER A 111 5.52 5.11 9.60
CA SER A 111 5.67 5.58 10.99
C SER A 111 6.33 6.96 11.05
N ARG A 112 7.40 7.17 10.27
CA ARG A 112 8.10 8.46 10.22
C ARG A 112 7.20 9.59 9.69
N THR A 113 6.44 9.35 8.62
CA THR A 113 5.51 10.34 8.06
C THR A 113 4.35 10.65 9.01
N ALA A 114 3.85 9.66 9.74
CA ALA A 114 2.82 9.86 10.76
C ALA A 114 3.32 10.74 11.92
N ILE A 115 4.55 10.52 12.40
CA ILE A 115 5.16 11.37 13.45
C ILE A 115 5.35 12.79 12.94
N ALA A 116 5.91 12.96 11.72
CA ALA A 116 6.09 14.27 11.13
C ALA A 116 4.77 15.04 10.95
N PHE A 117 3.69 14.33 10.62
CA PHE A 117 2.35 14.90 10.53
C PHE A 117 1.82 15.34 11.90
N ALA A 118 1.99 14.52 12.94
CA ALA A 118 1.60 14.88 14.30
C ALA A 118 2.35 16.14 14.80
N ASP A 119 3.66 16.21 14.55
CA ASP A 119 4.49 17.36 14.91
C ASP A 119 4.05 18.62 14.15
N GLU A 120 3.74 18.51 12.86
CA GLU A 120 3.24 19.64 12.07
C GLU A 120 1.89 20.15 12.58
N LEU A 121 1.01 19.25 13.01
CA LEU A 121 -0.30 19.60 13.59
C LEU A 121 -0.14 20.33 14.93
N VAL A 122 0.73 19.84 15.82
CA VAL A 122 1.04 20.50 17.10
C VAL A 122 1.61 21.88 16.86
N ARG A 123 2.55 22.01 15.92
CA ARG A 123 3.15 23.30 15.57
C ARG A 123 2.10 24.28 15.01
N LYS A 124 1.28 23.86 14.05
CA LYS A 124 0.24 24.72 13.46
C LYS A 124 -0.80 25.18 14.49
N THR A 125 -1.21 24.31 15.41
CA THR A 125 -2.15 24.67 16.47
C THR A 125 -1.54 25.65 17.48
N ALA A 126 -0.26 25.48 17.83
CA ALA A 126 0.47 26.44 18.66
C ALA A 126 0.59 27.82 17.98
N GLU A 127 0.99 27.87 16.70
CA GLU A 127 1.10 29.11 15.92
C GLU A 127 -0.24 29.85 15.81
N GLU A 128 -1.34 29.13 15.57
CA GLU A 128 -2.67 29.77 15.52
C GLU A 128 -3.12 30.28 16.90
N THR A 129 -2.78 29.57 17.97
CA THR A 129 -3.06 30.00 19.35
C THR A 129 -2.27 31.26 19.70
N GLU A 130 -1.00 31.31 19.32
CA GLU A 130 -0.15 32.49 19.52
C GLU A 130 -0.68 33.69 18.73
N LYS A 131 -1.01 33.51 17.45
CA LYS A 131 -1.63 34.57 16.61
C LYS A 131 -2.95 35.06 17.19
N ALA A 132 -3.81 34.16 17.69
CA ALA A 132 -5.06 34.55 18.33
C ALA A 132 -4.81 35.37 19.60
N THR A 133 -3.86 34.94 20.43
CA THR A 133 -3.47 35.64 21.65
C THR A 133 -2.87 37.01 21.35
N GLN A 134 -2.03 37.11 20.31
CA GLN A 134 -1.44 38.38 19.88
C GLN A 134 -2.53 39.34 19.37
N ARG A 135 -3.46 38.88 18.54
CA ARG A 135 -4.61 39.68 18.10
C ARG A 135 -5.45 40.20 19.26
N GLN A 136 -5.66 39.38 20.29
CA GLN A 136 -6.38 39.79 21.50
C GLN A 136 -5.61 40.88 22.27
N ARG A 137 -4.29 40.73 22.43
CA ARG A 137 -3.44 41.75 23.06
C ARG A 137 -3.47 43.06 22.26
N ASP A 138 -3.27 42.99 20.95
CA ASP A 138 -3.31 44.16 20.07
C ASP A 138 -4.67 44.89 20.14
N MET A 139 -5.78 44.18 20.31
CA MET A 139 -7.11 44.77 20.52
C MET A 139 -7.24 45.45 21.88
N MET A 140 -6.74 44.83 22.95
CA MET A 140 -6.72 45.42 24.29
C MET A 140 -5.87 46.69 24.32
N ASP A 141 -4.66 46.65 23.76
CA ASP A 141 -3.76 47.81 23.67
C ASP A 141 -4.39 48.97 22.89
N LYS A 142 -5.07 48.67 21.77
CA LYS A 142 -5.82 49.68 21.01
C LYS A 142 -6.98 50.30 21.81
N MET A 143 -7.71 49.51 22.60
CA MET A 143 -8.76 50.03 23.49
C MET A 143 -8.19 50.90 24.61
N HIS A 144 -7.10 50.47 25.24
CA HIS A 144 -6.44 51.22 26.31
C HIS A 144 -5.84 52.54 25.80
N ALA A 145 -5.24 52.55 24.61
CA ALA A 145 -4.74 53.76 23.96
C ALA A 145 -5.87 54.75 23.63
N GLY A 146 -7.02 54.26 23.13
CA GLY A 146 -8.19 55.09 22.84
C GLY A 146 -8.84 55.71 24.09
N ALA A 147 -8.89 54.97 25.19
CA ALA A 147 -9.41 55.48 26.47
C ALA A 147 -8.54 56.60 27.07
N HIS A 148 -7.22 56.52 26.91
CA HIS A 148 -6.31 57.59 27.33
C HIS A 148 -6.40 58.84 26.46
N SER A 149 -6.62 58.71 25.14
CA SER A 149 -6.80 59.88 24.26
C SER A 149 -8.12 60.61 24.51
N ASP A 150 -9.19 59.89 24.85
CA ASP A 150 -10.51 60.47 25.14
C ASP A 150 -10.56 61.14 26.53
N GLY A 151 -9.78 60.62 27.50
CA GLY A 151 -9.59 61.26 28.80
C GLY A 151 -8.76 62.55 28.74
N ALA A 152 -7.69 62.57 27.94
CA ALA A 152 -6.84 63.75 27.77
C ALA A 152 -7.58 64.91 27.08
N SER A 153 -8.39 64.61 26.05
CA SER A 153 -9.21 65.60 25.36
C SER A 153 -10.38 66.13 26.20
N ARG A 154 -10.97 65.30 27.08
CA ARG A 154 -11.97 65.78 28.06
C ARG A 154 -11.39 66.70 29.14
N GLN A 155 -10.13 66.53 29.51
CA GLN A 155 -9.48 67.33 30.55
C GLN A 155 -9.03 68.70 30.02
N GLU A 156 -8.65 68.81 28.74
CA GLU A 156 -8.42 70.11 28.08
C GLU A 156 -9.71 70.94 27.95
N HIS A 157 -10.86 70.32 27.70
CA HIS A 157 -12.14 71.03 27.64
C HIS A 157 -12.65 71.51 29.02
N ALA A 158 -12.23 70.90 30.12
CA ALA A 158 -12.62 71.30 31.48
C ALA A 158 -11.76 72.43 32.07
N GLN A 159 -10.63 72.78 31.44
CA GLN A 159 -9.77 73.91 31.82
C GLN A 159 -10.05 75.18 31.00
N ALA A 160 -10.99 75.13 30.06
CA ALA A 160 -11.34 76.24 29.16
C ALA A 160 -12.64 76.98 29.56
N HIS A 161 -13.16 76.78 30.78
CA HIS A 161 -14.29 77.49 31.36
C HIS A 161 -13.91 78.13 32.69
#